data_AF-A0A1F4Q2U1-F1
#
_entry.id   AF-A0A1F4Q2U1-F1
#
_cell.length_a   1.000
_cell.length_b   1.000
_cell.length_c   1.000
_cell.angle_alpha   90.00
_cell.angle_beta   90.00
_cell.angle_gamma   90.00
#
_symmetry.space_group_name_H-M   'P 1'
#
loop_
_entity.id
_entity.type
_entity.pdbx_description
1 polymer ?
#
loop_
_entity_poly.entity_id
_entity_poly.type
_entity_poly.pdbx_seq_one_letter_code
_entity_poly.pdbx_strand_id
1 'polypeptide(L)'
;MQKFASNTAGLLAVISLASCASTNDVTSIKQRLENPLFAERYAESMVDRLVELDIVKDPIMEDAGKKAFVDEQRKHWLEVSRSARAAQREGTQGNLISLGEYAKGDILYVDDLLYFGPLFEIDPLPSLHIYLTTVVDPRDAAFPDETAMNLGPLQSAYGAQTYTVPAVDNPLLYRTVVLWDKDLGRLHSFAQLGK
;
A
#
# COMPACT_ATOMS: atom_id res chain seq x y z
N MET A 1 -1.44 -30.39 -69.73
CA MET A 1 -2.64 -29.96 -68.96
C MET A 1 -2.61 -30.65 -67.61
N GLN A 2 -2.27 -29.94 -66.53
CA GLN A 2 -2.78 -30.13 -65.17
C GLN A 2 -2.21 -29.00 -64.30
N LYS A 3 -3.08 -28.14 -63.79
CA LYS A 3 -2.80 -27.15 -62.75
C LYS A 3 -3.21 -27.76 -61.42
N PHE A 4 -2.38 -27.64 -60.39
CA PHE A 4 -2.86 -27.47 -59.00
C PHE A 4 -1.87 -26.59 -58.23
N ALA A 5 -2.44 -25.68 -57.45
CA ALA A 5 -1.81 -24.60 -56.73
C ALA A 5 -1.20 -25.06 -55.39
N SER A 6 -0.22 -24.29 -54.88
CA SER A 6 0.12 -24.24 -53.46
C SER A 6 0.70 -22.87 -53.13
N ASN A 7 -0.04 -22.13 -52.31
CA ASN A 7 0.41 -21.00 -51.50
C ASN A 7 1.22 -21.53 -50.30
N THR A 8 2.32 -20.85 -49.94
CA THR A 8 2.87 -20.63 -48.57
C THR A 8 4.20 -19.88 -48.73
N ALA A 9 4.34 -18.60 -48.36
CA ALA A 9 4.47 -18.04 -47.00
C ALA A 9 5.79 -18.40 -46.28
N GLY A 10 6.50 -17.37 -45.81
CA GLY A 10 7.62 -17.44 -44.86
C GLY A 10 8.98 -17.09 -45.51
N LEU A 11 9.85 -16.24 -44.95
CA LEU A 11 9.97 -15.77 -43.58
C LEU A 11 10.90 -14.53 -43.60
N LEU A 12 10.39 -13.35 -43.25
CA LEU A 12 11.19 -12.16 -42.96
C LEU A 12 11.18 -11.99 -41.44
N ALA A 13 12.21 -12.52 -40.78
CA ALA A 13 12.39 -12.40 -39.34
C ALA A 13 12.90 -10.99 -39.02
N VAL A 14 12.00 -10.10 -38.59
CA VAL A 14 12.35 -8.85 -37.92
C VAL A 14 12.51 -9.17 -36.44
N ILE A 15 13.75 -9.23 -35.97
CA ILE A 15 14.06 -9.31 -34.55
C ILE A 15 13.83 -7.92 -33.96
N SER A 16 12.65 -7.71 -33.37
CA SER A 16 12.38 -6.54 -32.53
C SER A 16 13.13 -6.69 -31.21
N LEU A 17 14.21 -5.92 -31.06
CA LEU A 17 14.84 -5.63 -29.78
C LEU A 17 13.84 -4.83 -28.93
N ALA A 18 13.14 -5.51 -28.03
CA ALA A 18 12.35 -4.87 -26.99
C ALA A 18 12.83 -5.36 -25.62
N SER A 19 13.01 -4.39 -24.72
CA SER A 19 13.21 -4.52 -23.27
C SER A 19 14.61 -4.97 -22.84
N CYS A 20 15.28 -4.33 -21.88
CA CYS A 20 14.75 -3.71 -20.67
C CYS A 20 15.48 -2.39 -20.36
N ALA A 21 14.74 -1.28 -20.39
CA ALA A 21 15.09 -0.15 -19.55
C ALA A 21 14.34 -0.37 -18.22
N SER A 22 15.04 -0.86 -17.21
CA SER A 22 14.55 -0.85 -15.83
C SER A 22 14.43 0.60 -15.39
N THR A 23 13.24 1.18 -15.53
CA THR A 23 12.91 2.45 -14.90
C THR A 23 12.98 2.22 -13.39
N ASN A 24 14.00 2.78 -12.73
CA ASN A 24 14.03 2.91 -11.28
C ASN A 24 12.78 3.71 -10.88
N ASP A 25 11.76 3.02 -10.40
CA ASP A 25 10.46 3.60 -10.09
C ASP A 25 10.56 4.34 -8.75
N VAL A 26 11.06 5.58 -8.81
CA VAL A 26 11.07 6.48 -7.65
C VAL A 26 9.62 6.94 -7.46
N THR A 27 8.89 6.26 -6.59
CA THR A 27 7.51 6.62 -6.25
C THR A 27 7.47 8.05 -5.70
N SER A 28 6.85 8.94 -6.45
CA SER A 28 6.68 10.35 -6.07
C SER A 28 5.80 10.49 -4.83
N ILE A 29 5.94 11.61 -4.10
CA ILE A 29 5.05 11.94 -2.98
C ILE A 29 3.59 11.93 -3.44
N LYS A 30 3.30 12.41 -4.65
CA LYS A 30 1.94 12.40 -5.22
C LYS A 30 1.34 10.99 -5.25
N GLN A 31 2.11 10.00 -5.71
CA GLN A 31 1.66 8.60 -5.72
C GLN A 31 1.51 8.05 -4.29
N ARG A 32 2.41 8.41 -3.36
CA ARG A 32 2.30 7.97 -1.96
C ARG A 32 1.05 8.54 -1.26
N LEU A 33 0.61 9.73 -1.64
CA LEU A 33 -0.62 10.35 -1.12
C LEU A 33 -1.90 9.63 -1.58
N GLU A 34 -1.83 8.69 -2.51
CA GLU A 34 -2.97 7.83 -2.85
C GLU A 34 -3.30 6.84 -1.72
N ASN A 35 -2.32 6.51 -0.88
CA ASN A 35 -2.53 5.72 0.34
C ASN A 35 -3.10 6.62 1.45
N PRO A 36 -4.35 6.39 1.93
CA PRO A 36 -4.98 7.26 2.93
C PRO A 36 -4.25 7.32 4.27
N LEU A 37 -3.59 6.23 4.69
CA LEU A 37 -2.79 6.19 5.92
C LEU A 37 -1.53 7.05 5.79
N PHE A 38 -0.89 7.02 4.62
CA PHE A 38 0.25 7.88 4.32
C PHE A 38 -0.18 9.35 4.23
N ALA A 39 -1.28 9.62 3.51
CA ALA A 39 -1.79 10.95 3.26
C ALA A 39 -2.14 11.70 4.55
N GLU A 40 -2.84 11.05 5.48
CA GLU A 40 -3.14 11.64 6.78
C GLU A 40 -1.87 12.02 7.52
N ARG A 41 -0.96 11.07 7.74
CA ARG A 41 0.26 11.30 8.52
C ARG A 41 1.15 12.38 7.90
N TYR A 42 1.31 12.35 6.58
CA TYR A 42 2.13 13.34 5.88
C TYR A 42 1.51 14.73 6.00
N ALA A 43 0.19 14.84 5.81
CA ALA A 43 -0.53 16.11 5.91
C ALA A 43 -0.50 16.68 7.34
N GLU A 44 -0.67 15.84 8.36
CA GLU A 44 -0.54 16.26 9.77
C GLU A 44 0.86 16.78 10.06
N SER A 45 1.90 16.05 9.63
CA SER A 45 3.29 16.47 9.81
C SER A 45 3.58 17.81 9.12
N MET A 46 2.99 18.04 7.94
CA MET A 46 3.08 19.32 7.23
C MET A 46 2.40 20.44 8.00
N VAL A 47 1.18 20.21 8.50
CA VAL A 47 0.45 21.20 9.32
C VAL A 47 1.26 21.55 10.56
N ASP A 48 1.72 20.55 11.30
CA ASP A 48 2.51 20.74 12.52
C ASP A 48 3.78 21.54 12.24
N ARG A 49 4.52 21.18 11.18
CA ARG A 49 5.75 21.90 10.83
C ARG A 49 5.49 23.35 10.46
N LEU A 50 4.39 23.63 9.75
CA LEU A 50 4.02 24.98 9.35
C LEU A 50 3.48 25.82 10.52
N VAL A 51 2.80 25.20 11.48
CA VAL A 51 2.38 25.86 12.73
C VAL A 51 3.58 26.18 13.60
N GLU A 52 4.58 25.29 13.67
CA GLU A 52 5.79 25.49 14.46
C GLU A 52 6.54 26.77 14.05
N LEU A 53 6.53 27.14 12.77
CA LEU A 53 7.14 28.39 12.29
C LEU A 53 6.57 29.63 12.98
N ASP A 54 5.25 29.67 13.23
CA ASP A 54 4.61 30.75 13.98
C ASP A 54 4.98 30.67 15.48
N ILE A 55 5.05 29.46 16.05
CA ILE A 55 5.34 29.24 17.48
C ILE A 55 6.76 29.70 17.83
N VAL A 56 7.76 29.31 17.03
CA VAL A 56 9.16 29.68 17.25
C VAL A 56 9.49 31.09 16.76
N LYS A 57 8.51 31.79 16.17
CA LYS A 57 8.68 33.11 15.54
C LYS A 57 9.83 33.11 14.54
N ASP A 58 9.80 32.14 13.62
CA ASP A 58 10.82 32.02 12.59
C ASP A 58 10.89 33.33 11.76
N PRO A 59 12.07 33.90 11.50
CA PRO A 59 12.21 35.15 10.73
C PRO A 59 11.52 35.14 9.37
N ILE A 60 11.30 33.97 8.76
CA ILE A 60 10.55 33.90 7.49
C ILE A 60 9.10 34.38 7.61
N MET A 61 8.54 34.40 8.82
CA MET A 61 7.17 34.81 9.10
C MET A 61 7.00 36.33 9.19
N GLU A 62 8.10 37.10 9.24
CA GLU A 62 8.06 38.58 9.20
C GLU A 62 7.72 39.11 7.80
N ASP A 63 8.03 38.32 6.76
CA ASP A 63 7.64 38.63 5.39
C ASP A 63 6.16 38.29 5.16
N ALA A 64 5.36 39.29 4.83
CA ALA A 64 3.92 39.13 4.65
C ALA A 64 3.55 38.14 3.54
N GLY A 65 4.36 38.05 2.47
CA GLY A 65 4.12 37.13 1.35
C GLY A 65 4.40 35.69 1.74
N LYS A 66 5.52 35.42 2.42
CA LYS A 66 5.86 34.10 2.94
C LYS A 66 4.87 33.65 4.00
N LYS A 67 4.45 34.55 4.89
CA LYS A 67 3.40 34.25 5.86
C LYS A 67 2.09 33.85 5.19
N ALA A 68 1.64 34.61 4.19
CA ALA A 68 0.42 34.28 3.44
C ALA A 68 0.51 32.91 2.76
N PHE A 69 1.68 32.59 2.18
CA PHE A 69 1.93 31.26 1.60
C PHE A 69 1.86 30.15 2.65
N VAL A 70 2.49 30.32 3.81
CA VAL A 70 2.40 29.34 4.92
C VAL A 70 0.95 29.16 5.37
N ASP A 71 0.20 30.25 5.51
CA ASP A 71 -1.22 30.21 5.90
C ASP A 71 -2.08 29.45 4.87
N GLU A 72 -1.82 29.64 3.58
CA GLU A 72 -2.46 28.90 2.49
C GLU A 72 -2.11 27.41 2.53
N GLN A 73 -0.82 27.08 2.67
CA GLN A 73 -0.36 25.70 2.75
C GLN A 73 -0.95 24.96 3.96
N ARG A 74 -1.08 25.63 5.12
CA ARG A 74 -1.77 25.05 6.28
C ARG A 74 -3.20 24.67 5.97
N LYS A 75 -3.96 25.53 5.30
CA LYS A 75 -5.35 25.24 4.90
C LYS A 75 -5.40 24.05 3.94
N HIS A 76 -4.49 24.01 2.96
CA HIS A 76 -4.40 22.91 2.01
C HIS A 76 -4.16 21.57 2.71
N TRP A 77 -3.11 21.48 3.54
CA TRP A 77 -2.76 20.23 4.22
C TRP A 77 -3.80 19.79 5.25
N LEU A 78 -4.48 20.74 5.93
CA LEU A 78 -5.63 20.41 6.76
C LEU A 78 -6.76 19.73 5.96
N GLU A 79 -7.02 20.17 4.73
CA GLU A 79 -8.04 19.56 3.87
C GLU A 79 -7.62 18.17 3.38
N VAL A 80 -6.33 17.99 3.06
CA VAL A 80 -5.77 16.66 2.72
C VAL A 80 -5.93 15.69 3.88
N SER A 81 -5.58 16.09 5.11
CA SER A 81 -5.74 15.27 6.32
C SER A 81 -7.22 14.89 6.54
N ARG A 82 -8.14 15.85 6.40
CA ARG A 82 -9.60 15.59 6.52
C ARG A 82 -10.10 14.59 5.48
N SER A 83 -9.68 14.77 4.23
CA SER A 83 -10.07 13.89 3.11
C SER A 83 -9.52 12.48 3.32
N ALA A 84 -8.26 12.36 3.74
CA ALA A 84 -7.63 11.08 4.05
C ALA A 84 -8.37 10.33 5.18
N ARG A 85 -8.70 11.03 6.27
CA ARG A 85 -9.51 10.48 7.36
C ARG A 85 -10.90 10.06 6.92
N ALA A 86 -11.51 10.78 5.98
CA ALA A 86 -12.80 10.40 5.42
C ALA A 86 -12.69 9.09 4.62
N ALA A 87 -11.70 8.97 3.74
CA ALA A 87 -11.45 7.74 2.99
C ALA A 87 -11.18 6.53 3.90
N GLN A 88 -10.41 6.74 4.98
CA GLN A 88 -10.15 5.70 5.97
C GLN A 88 -11.43 5.15 6.64
N ARG A 89 -12.43 6.01 6.92
CA ARG A 89 -13.70 5.60 7.57
C ARG A 89 -14.60 4.74 6.68
N GLU A 90 -14.40 4.78 5.37
CA GLU A 90 -15.17 3.94 4.43
C GLU A 90 -14.69 2.48 4.45
N GLY A 91 -13.42 2.26 4.81
CA GLY A 91 -12.79 0.96 4.85
C GLY A 91 -12.92 0.21 6.18
N THR A 92 -12.15 -0.88 6.28
CA THR A 92 -11.87 -1.61 7.52
C THR A 92 -10.39 -1.55 7.85
N GLN A 93 -10.07 -1.36 9.12
CA GLN A 93 -8.71 -1.16 9.59
C GLN A 93 -8.31 -2.18 10.66
N GLY A 94 -7.00 -2.44 10.74
CA GLY A 94 -6.43 -3.33 11.74
C GLY A 94 -4.98 -2.97 12.03
N ASN A 95 -4.53 -3.31 13.22
CA ASN A 95 -3.13 -3.21 13.60
C ASN A 95 -2.46 -4.58 13.45
N LEU A 96 -1.21 -4.61 12.99
CA LEU A 96 -0.42 -5.83 13.00
C LEU A 96 -0.14 -6.31 14.42
N ILE A 97 -0.32 -7.61 14.62
CA ILE A 97 -0.08 -8.32 15.87
C ILE A 97 1.21 -9.12 15.73
N SER A 98 2.19 -8.83 16.58
CA SER A 98 3.43 -9.63 16.69
C SER A 98 3.15 -10.96 17.39
N LEU A 99 3.69 -12.07 16.87
CA LEU A 99 3.53 -13.41 17.45
C LEU A 99 4.83 -14.02 17.97
N GLY A 100 5.96 -13.63 17.40
CA GLY A 100 7.29 -14.08 17.80
C GLY A 100 8.38 -13.21 17.18
N GLU A 101 8.18 -12.86 15.92
CA GLU A 101 8.94 -11.85 15.19
C GLU A 101 8.33 -10.44 15.38
N TYR A 102 9.16 -9.40 15.28
CA TYR A 102 8.69 -8.02 15.37
C TYR A 102 7.80 -7.68 14.18
N ALA A 103 6.62 -7.13 14.47
CA ALA A 103 5.74 -6.55 13.47
C ALA A 103 4.89 -5.42 14.06
N LYS A 104 4.87 -4.28 13.38
CA LYS A 104 3.95 -3.17 13.67
C LYS A 104 3.47 -2.50 12.40
N GLY A 105 2.38 -1.76 12.52
CA GLY A 105 1.84 -0.91 11.48
C GLY A 105 0.34 -1.09 11.33
N ASP A 106 -0.28 -0.05 10.78
CA ASP A 106 -1.70 -0.02 10.46
C ASP A 106 -1.94 -0.59 9.08
N ILE A 107 -3.06 -1.28 8.93
CA ILE A 107 -3.55 -1.82 7.68
C ILE A 107 -4.94 -1.25 7.43
N LEU A 108 -5.21 -0.83 6.20
CA LEU A 108 -6.52 -0.36 5.74
C LEU A 108 -6.92 -1.13 4.49
N TYR A 109 -8.13 -1.68 4.50
CA TYR A 109 -8.76 -2.25 3.31
C TYR A 109 -9.94 -1.37 2.89
N VAL A 110 -9.87 -0.80 1.68
CA VAL A 110 -10.91 0.06 1.09
C VAL A 110 -10.78 0.04 -0.43
N ASP A 111 -11.91 0.08 -1.15
CA ASP A 111 -11.96 0.16 -2.62
C ASP A 111 -11.06 -0.85 -3.35
N ASP A 112 -11.15 -2.14 -2.97
CA ASP A 112 -10.36 -3.23 -3.52
C ASP A 112 -8.83 -3.04 -3.41
N LEU A 113 -8.40 -2.21 -2.45
CA LEU A 113 -6.99 -1.91 -2.19
C LEU A 113 -6.64 -2.14 -0.72
N LEU A 114 -5.55 -2.86 -0.50
CA LEU A 114 -4.96 -3.08 0.82
C LEU A 114 -3.77 -2.16 1.01
N TYR A 115 -3.90 -1.21 1.92
CA TYR A 115 -2.88 -0.22 2.25
C TYR A 115 -2.19 -0.56 3.55
N PHE A 116 -0.87 -0.47 3.54
CA PHE A 116 -0.03 -0.49 4.73
C PHE A 116 0.37 0.94 5.09
N GLY A 117 0.35 1.25 6.38
CA GLY A 117 0.68 2.56 6.89
C GLY A 117 2.16 2.94 6.73
N PRO A 118 2.49 4.24 6.79
CA PRO A 118 3.86 4.74 6.68
C PRO A 118 4.80 4.27 7.81
N LEU A 119 4.24 3.81 8.92
CA LEU A 119 4.99 3.28 10.07
C LEU A 119 5.10 1.75 10.09
N PHE A 120 4.70 1.10 8.99
CA PHE A 120 4.87 -0.33 8.85
C PHE A 120 6.35 -0.72 8.98
N GLU A 121 6.62 -1.71 9.81
CA GLU A 121 7.96 -2.25 10.06
C GLU A 121 7.84 -3.67 10.59
N ILE A 122 8.64 -4.57 10.04
CA ILE A 122 8.73 -5.96 10.48
C ILE A 122 10.18 -6.46 10.47
N ASP A 123 10.43 -7.55 11.20
CA ASP A 123 11.62 -8.38 10.93
C ASP A 123 11.43 -9.12 9.60
N PRO A 124 12.34 -8.98 8.62
CA PRO A 124 12.18 -9.63 7.33
C PRO A 124 12.42 -11.15 7.40
N LEU A 125 11.62 -11.92 6.67
CA LEU A 125 11.89 -13.33 6.34
C LEU A 125 11.99 -13.53 4.82
N PRO A 126 12.63 -14.62 4.34
CA PRO A 126 12.98 -14.79 2.93
C PRO A 126 11.81 -14.86 1.94
N SER A 127 10.63 -15.34 2.37
CA SER A 127 9.51 -15.65 1.46
C SER A 127 8.17 -15.16 2.01
N LEU A 128 8.15 -13.95 2.60
CA LEU A 128 6.93 -13.34 3.13
C LEU A 128 5.97 -12.95 2.02
N HIS A 129 4.74 -13.39 2.15
CA HIS A 129 3.62 -13.04 1.30
C HIS A 129 2.48 -12.43 2.12
N ILE A 130 1.75 -11.53 1.49
CA ILE A 130 0.54 -10.93 2.05
C ILE A 130 -0.66 -11.75 1.58
N TYR A 131 -1.47 -12.16 2.54
CA TYR A 131 -2.72 -12.85 2.29
C TYR A 131 -3.89 -12.08 2.89
N LEU A 132 -5.06 -12.22 2.29
CA LEU A 132 -6.33 -11.75 2.83
C LEU A 132 -7.29 -12.95 2.92
N THR A 133 -7.88 -13.17 4.09
CA THR A 133 -8.73 -14.36 4.35
C THR A 133 -10.00 -14.00 5.11
N THR A 134 -10.99 -14.88 5.05
CA THR A 134 -12.23 -14.79 5.85
C THR A 134 -12.07 -15.38 7.26
N VAL A 135 -11.00 -16.13 7.51
CA VAL A 135 -10.66 -16.65 8.84
C VAL A 135 -10.37 -15.48 9.79
N VAL A 136 -11.01 -15.47 10.96
CA VAL A 136 -10.89 -14.39 11.95
C VAL A 136 -9.54 -14.43 12.69
N ASP A 137 -9.10 -15.62 13.09
CA ASP A 137 -7.80 -15.82 13.74
C ASP A 137 -7.02 -16.91 13.00
N PRO A 138 -5.93 -16.57 12.28
CA PRO A 138 -5.17 -17.52 11.48
C PRO A 138 -4.34 -18.49 12.33
N ARG A 139 -4.30 -18.31 13.65
CA ARG A 139 -3.63 -19.25 14.59
C ARG A 139 -4.49 -20.45 14.92
N ASP A 140 -5.81 -20.30 14.80
CA ASP A 140 -6.79 -21.33 15.17
C ASP A 140 -7.21 -22.21 13.98
N ALA A 141 -6.57 -22.03 12.83
CA ALA A 141 -6.87 -22.75 11.59
C ALA A 141 -5.58 -23.16 10.86
N ALA A 142 -5.68 -24.17 9.99
CA ALA A 142 -4.62 -24.45 9.03
C ALA A 142 -4.52 -23.28 8.04
N PHE A 143 -3.30 -22.80 7.80
CA PHE A 143 -3.04 -21.67 6.90
C PHE A 143 -1.97 -22.02 5.86
N PRO A 144 -2.09 -21.58 4.60
CA PRO A 144 -3.24 -20.89 3.99
C PRO A 144 -4.51 -21.75 3.95
N ASP A 145 -5.67 -21.16 4.26
CA ASP A 145 -6.98 -21.81 4.20
C ASP A 145 -7.63 -21.68 2.81
N GLU A 146 -8.79 -22.30 2.60
CA GLU A 146 -9.50 -22.31 1.30
C GLU A 146 -9.94 -20.92 0.82
N THR A 147 -10.08 -19.96 1.74
CA THR A 147 -10.49 -18.58 1.43
C THR A 147 -9.30 -17.62 1.32
N ALA A 148 -8.08 -18.08 1.60
CA ALA A 148 -6.89 -17.25 1.62
C ALA A 148 -6.49 -16.79 0.21
N MET A 149 -6.62 -15.48 -0.04
CA MET A 149 -6.18 -14.83 -1.27
C MET A 149 -4.74 -14.36 -1.11
N ASN A 150 -3.81 -14.92 -1.90
CA ASN A 150 -2.42 -14.44 -1.95
C ASN A 150 -2.37 -13.16 -2.79
N LEU A 151 -2.07 -12.02 -2.16
CA LEU A 151 -1.98 -10.72 -2.81
C LEU A 151 -0.59 -10.44 -3.41
N GLY A 152 0.39 -11.28 -3.08
CA GLY A 152 1.76 -11.19 -3.59
C GLY A 152 2.83 -11.20 -2.50
N PRO A 153 4.11 -11.15 -2.91
CA PRO A 153 5.23 -11.06 -1.98
C PRO A 153 5.22 -9.71 -1.27
N LEU A 154 5.76 -9.67 -0.06
CA LEU A 154 6.04 -8.43 0.65
C LEU A 154 6.95 -7.53 -0.19
N GLN A 155 6.53 -6.31 -0.49
CA GLN A 155 7.30 -5.37 -1.32
C GLN A 155 8.50 -4.78 -0.56
N SER A 156 8.33 -4.47 0.71
CA SER A 156 9.36 -3.92 1.60
C SER A 156 9.05 -4.33 3.04
N ALA A 157 10.08 -4.54 3.87
CA ALA A 157 9.92 -4.72 5.32
C ALA A 157 9.62 -3.41 6.07
N TYR A 158 9.63 -2.29 5.35
CA TYR A 158 9.54 -0.94 5.89
C TYR A 158 8.62 -0.05 5.06
N GLY A 159 7.83 0.78 5.76
CA GLY A 159 7.07 1.87 5.19
C GLY A 159 5.81 1.44 4.43
N ALA A 160 5.13 2.45 3.88
CA ALA A 160 3.87 2.27 3.19
C ALA A 160 4.04 1.45 1.90
N GLN A 161 3.08 0.56 1.66
CA GLN A 161 2.97 -0.29 0.47
C GLN A 161 1.49 -0.56 0.19
N THR A 162 1.18 -0.97 -1.04
CA THR A 162 -0.20 -1.14 -1.49
C THR A 162 -0.33 -2.40 -2.33
N TYR A 163 -1.41 -3.13 -2.12
CA TYR A 163 -1.75 -4.34 -2.87
C TYR A 163 -3.15 -4.22 -3.46
N THR A 164 -3.29 -4.64 -4.72
CA THR A 164 -4.61 -4.83 -5.32
C THR A 164 -5.24 -6.10 -4.78
N VAL A 165 -6.48 -5.97 -4.32
CA VAL A 165 -7.30 -7.09 -3.88
C VAL A 165 -8.23 -7.46 -5.04
N PRO A 166 -8.27 -8.73 -5.47
CA PRO A 166 -9.27 -9.17 -6.44
C PRO A 166 -10.68 -8.88 -5.91
N ALA A 167 -11.56 -8.39 -6.79
CA ALA A 167 -12.95 -8.12 -6.42
C ALA A 167 -13.64 -9.39 -5.88
N VAL A 168 -14.35 -9.25 -4.77
CA VAL A 168 -15.08 -10.33 -4.09
C VAL A 168 -16.52 -9.90 -3.82
N ASP A 169 -17.45 -10.86 -3.81
CA ASP A 169 -18.89 -10.57 -3.66
C ASP A 169 -19.22 -9.83 -2.35
N ASN A 170 -18.50 -10.14 -1.27
CA ASN A 170 -18.67 -9.46 0.02
C ASN A 170 -17.33 -9.18 0.70
N PRO A 171 -16.74 -7.98 0.47
CA PRO A 171 -15.47 -7.58 1.07
C PRO A 171 -15.46 -7.64 2.61
N LEU A 172 -16.60 -7.45 3.28
CA LEU A 172 -16.70 -7.44 4.74
C LEU A 172 -16.51 -8.82 5.39
N LEU A 173 -16.49 -9.89 4.59
CA LEU A 173 -16.14 -11.23 5.07
C LEU A 173 -14.63 -11.40 5.21
N TYR A 174 -13.84 -10.64 4.46
CA TYR A 174 -12.38 -10.71 4.48
C TYR A 174 -11.81 -9.84 5.60
N ARG A 175 -11.68 -10.46 6.77
CA ARG A 175 -11.43 -9.74 8.03
C ARG A 175 -10.00 -9.86 8.53
N THR A 176 -9.13 -10.59 7.84
CA THR A 176 -7.78 -10.80 8.35
C THR A 176 -6.76 -10.72 7.24
N VAL A 177 -5.79 -9.85 7.45
CA VAL A 177 -4.56 -9.79 6.66
C VAL A 177 -3.51 -10.64 7.35
N VAL A 178 -2.87 -11.53 6.60
CA VAL A 178 -1.89 -12.48 7.12
C VAL A 178 -0.57 -12.30 6.41
N LEU A 179 0.52 -12.17 7.18
CA LEU A 179 1.89 -12.24 6.70
C LEU A 179 2.38 -13.67 6.92
N TRP A 180 2.59 -14.38 5.82
CA TRP A 180 2.94 -15.80 5.82
C TRP A 180 4.24 -16.02 5.06
N ASP A 181 5.20 -16.69 5.69
CA ASP A 181 6.39 -17.15 4.99
C ASP A 181 6.07 -18.46 4.28
N LYS A 182 6.10 -18.44 2.94
CA LYS A 182 5.70 -19.59 2.13
C LYS A 182 6.70 -20.74 2.16
N ASP A 183 7.97 -20.45 2.34
CA ASP A 183 9.04 -21.45 2.26
C ASP A 183 9.21 -22.16 3.61
N LEU A 184 9.06 -21.41 4.70
CA LEU A 184 9.09 -21.93 6.06
C LEU A 184 7.74 -22.50 6.51
N GLY A 185 6.65 -22.15 5.80
CA GLY A 185 5.30 -22.57 6.16
C GLY A 185 4.88 -22.03 7.52
N ARG A 186 5.14 -20.75 7.78
CA ARG A 186 4.95 -20.15 9.11
C ARG A 186 4.24 -18.80 9.06
N LEU A 187 3.35 -18.61 10.03
CA LEU A 187 2.70 -17.36 10.33
C LEU A 187 3.70 -16.40 11.01
N HIS A 188 3.94 -15.25 10.38
CA HIS A 188 4.80 -14.20 10.91
C HIS A 188 4.01 -13.21 11.75
N SER A 189 2.93 -12.66 11.18
CA SER A 189 2.05 -11.68 11.81
C SER A 189 0.69 -11.67 11.11
N PHE A 190 -0.30 -11.07 11.74
CA PHE A 190 -1.59 -10.79 11.11
C PHE A 190 -2.21 -9.52 11.66
N ALA A 191 -3.17 -8.95 10.93
CA ALA A 191 -4.02 -7.87 11.39
C ALA A 191 -5.49 -8.26 11.22
N GLN A 192 -6.28 -8.08 12.27
CA GLN A 192 -7.73 -8.21 12.21
C GLN A 192 -8.34 -6.88 11.80
N LEU A 193 -9.07 -6.89 10.68
CA LEU A 193 -9.74 -5.76 10.09
C LEU A 193 -11.15 -5.61 10.68
N GLY A 194 -11.43 -4.42 11.20
CA GLY A 194 -12.73 -4.02 11.72
C GLY A 194 -13.09 -2.61 11.27
N LYS A 195 -14.36 -2.23 11.50
CA LYS A 195 -14.77 -0.83 11.43
C LYS A 195 -14.51 -0.12 12.77
#